data_AF-A0A851TFQ9-F1
#
_entry.id   AF-A0A851TFQ9-F1
#
_cell.length_a   1.000
_cell.length_b   1.000
_cell.length_c   1.000
_cell.angle_alpha   90.00
_cell.angle_beta   90.00
_cell.angle_gamma   90.00
#
_symmetry.space_group_name_H-M   'P 1'
#
loop_
_entity.id
_entity.type
_entity.pdbx_description
1 polymer ?
#
loop_
_entity_poly.entity_id
_entity_poly.type
_entity_poly.pdbx_seq_one_letter_code
_entity_poly.pdbx_strand_id
1 'polypeptide(L)'
;MKLCKWTLGALLLLLLSIGHCRGRSKLSRASQRRHPRSAGSGEDGKKCGYTFLVPEQKITGPICVNTNGPATGNRKDEVTRMDIENLKDVLSKQKREIDILQLVVDVDGNIVNEVKLLRKESRNMNSRVTQLYMQLLHEIIRKRDNSLELSQLENKVLNVTTEMLKMATKYKELEVKYAALTDLVNNQSVTISLLEEQCLRLFSRQDSHGSPPLVQVVPQHVPHGQPYPPVLLGGNEIQRDPGYPRDRDVRPPPEPATAPTKSPFRVPPLALINEGPFKDCQQAKEAGYSNSGIYMIKPENSNEPMQLWCENSLDPGGWAVIQKRTDGSVNFFRNWDSYKKGFGNIDGEYWLGLENIYMLTNQDNYRLLIELEDWSNKKVYAEYSSFRLEPESEFYRLRLGTYQGNAGDSMIWHNGKQFTTLDRDRDMYTGNCAHFHKGGWWYNACAHSNLNGVWYRGGHYRSKYQDGIFWAEYRGGSYSLKAVQMMIRPID
;
A
#
# COMPACT_ATOMS: atom_id res chain seq x y z
N MET A 1 42.64 25.03 -0.22
CA MET A 1 42.32 25.25 1.22
C MET A 1 42.56 26.73 1.55
N LYS A 2 41.62 27.37 2.27
CA LYS A 2 41.51 28.82 2.58
C LYS A 2 40.58 29.64 1.67
N LEU A 3 39.30 29.25 1.58
CA LEU A 3 38.22 30.18 1.20
C LEU A 3 36.84 29.77 1.80
N CYS A 4 36.83 29.17 3.00
CA CYS A 4 35.61 28.61 3.60
C CYS A 4 35.56 28.81 5.13
N LYS A 5 35.90 30.02 5.62
CA LYS A 5 35.83 30.35 7.06
C LYS A 5 35.16 31.69 7.39
N TRP A 6 34.65 32.43 6.39
CA TRP A 6 34.09 33.78 6.61
C TRP A 6 32.57 33.88 6.39
N THR A 7 31.90 32.83 5.93
CA THR A 7 30.44 32.87 5.66
C THR A 7 29.57 32.27 6.76
N LEU A 8 30.14 31.54 7.73
CA LEU A 8 29.39 31.00 8.88
C LEU A 8 29.22 32.01 10.04
N GLY A 9 29.97 33.11 10.05
CA GLY A 9 29.88 34.14 11.11
C GLY A 9 28.80 35.20 10.87
N ALA A 10 28.38 35.40 9.61
CA ALA A 10 27.42 36.45 9.24
C ALA A 10 25.96 36.02 9.39
N LEU A 11 25.68 34.71 9.47
CA LEU A 11 24.30 34.19 9.63
C LEU A 11 23.83 34.14 11.10
N LEU A 12 24.75 34.21 12.07
CA LEU A 12 24.43 34.16 13.49
C LEU A 12 24.13 35.54 14.12
N LEU A 13 24.35 36.63 13.37
CA LEU A 13 24.13 38.02 13.82
C LEU A 13 22.83 38.64 13.29
N LEU A 14 22.10 37.95 12.41
CA LEU A 14 20.79 38.39 11.87
C LEU A 14 19.58 37.81 12.63
N LEU A 15 19.80 37.02 13.68
CA LEU A 15 18.74 36.42 14.51
C LEU A 15 18.63 37.04 15.93
N LEU A 16 19.29 38.17 16.20
CA LEU A 16 19.27 38.83 17.51
C LEU A 16 18.77 40.29 17.51
N SER A 17 18.12 40.75 16.42
CA SER A 17 17.66 42.13 16.30
C SER A 17 16.21 42.29 15.86
N ILE A 18 15.27 41.55 16.47
CA ILE A 18 13.86 41.93 16.51
C ILE A 18 13.33 41.68 17.93
N GLY A 19 13.45 42.70 18.77
CA GLY A 19 12.90 42.68 20.11
C GLY A 19 13.14 44.02 20.78
N HIS A 20 12.21 44.96 20.59
CA HIS A 20 11.77 45.99 21.54
C HIS A 20 10.76 46.92 20.86
N CYS A 21 9.46 46.65 21.06
CA CYS A 21 8.45 47.71 21.05
C CYS A 21 7.47 47.44 22.21
N ARG A 22 7.49 48.37 23.17
CA ARG A 22 6.86 48.30 24.48
C ARG A 22 5.55 49.11 24.40
N GLY A 23 4.41 48.43 24.38
CA GLY A 23 3.08 49.04 24.46
C GLY A 23 2.28 48.38 25.58
N ARG A 24 1.93 49.17 26.59
CA ARG A 24 1.43 48.76 27.91
C ARG A 24 -0.09 48.89 27.94
N SER A 25 -0.82 47.81 28.16
CA SER A 25 -2.18 47.88 28.74
C SER A 25 -2.52 46.60 29.50
N LYS A 26 -2.59 46.74 30.83
CA LYS A 26 -3.15 45.76 31.76
C LYS A 26 -4.63 45.56 31.43
N LEU A 27 -5.15 44.34 31.49
CA LEU A 27 -6.37 44.09 32.27
C LEU A 27 -6.53 42.61 32.65
N SER A 28 -7.05 42.46 33.86
CA SER A 28 -7.23 41.30 34.72
C SER A 28 -7.94 40.09 34.10
N ARG A 29 -7.44 38.90 34.46
CA ARG A 29 -8.00 37.57 34.21
C ARG A 29 -8.87 37.19 35.41
N ALA A 30 -10.19 37.12 35.22
CA ALA A 30 -11.12 36.57 36.20
C ALA A 30 -11.63 35.19 35.75
N SER A 31 -11.35 34.20 36.60
CA SER A 31 -11.74 32.80 36.53
C SER A 31 -13.26 32.64 36.62
N GLN A 32 -13.89 32.04 35.60
CA GLN A 32 -15.26 31.53 35.71
C GLN A 32 -15.23 30.07 36.16
N ARG A 33 -15.58 29.87 37.43
CA ARG A 33 -15.96 28.57 38.01
C ARG A 33 -17.24 28.07 37.35
N ARG A 34 -17.23 26.80 36.92
CA ARG A 34 -18.40 26.02 36.56
C ARG A 34 -19.13 25.59 37.83
N HIS A 35 -20.45 25.78 37.87
CA HIS A 35 -21.37 24.95 38.64
C HIS A 35 -22.53 24.48 37.75
N PRO A 36 -23.12 23.30 38.06
CA PRO A 36 -23.88 22.51 37.11
C PRO A 36 -25.37 22.87 37.07
N ARG A 37 -26.01 22.55 35.94
CA ARG A 37 -27.45 22.59 35.73
C ARG A 37 -28.18 21.62 36.67
N SER A 38 -29.15 22.10 37.42
CA SER A 38 -30.25 21.26 37.91
C SER A 38 -31.43 21.36 36.94
N ALA A 39 -32.00 20.21 36.61
CA ALA A 39 -33.30 20.09 35.98
C ALA A 39 -34.40 20.40 37.02
N GLY A 40 -35.48 21.03 36.57
CA GLY A 40 -36.65 21.31 37.39
C GLY A 40 -37.77 21.89 36.53
N SER A 41 -38.70 21.01 36.15
CA SER A 41 -40.00 21.31 35.56
C SER A 41 -40.86 22.13 36.50
N GLY A 42 -41.58 23.12 35.97
CA GLY A 42 -42.64 23.84 36.67
C GLY A 42 -43.15 25.00 35.83
N GLU A 43 -44.32 24.82 35.21
CA GLU A 43 -45.13 25.91 34.69
C GLU A 43 -45.40 26.93 35.80
N ASP A 44 -45.13 28.21 35.56
CA ASP A 44 -45.94 29.28 36.12
C ASP A 44 -45.67 30.64 35.45
N GLY A 45 -46.75 31.25 34.95
CA GLY A 45 -46.93 32.68 34.76
C GLY A 45 -45.92 33.46 33.91
N LYS A 46 -46.25 33.71 32.64
CA LYS A 46 -45.66 34.79 31.85
C LYS A 46 -45.93 36.14 32.55
N LYS A 47 -44.95 36.67 33.29
CA LYS A 47 -44.98 38.06 33.77
C LYS A 47 -44.39 38.98 32.70
N CYS A 48 -45.26 39.71 32.01
CA CYS A 48 -44.84 40.86 31.20
C CYS A 48 -44.35 41.97 32.15
N GLY A 49 -43.08 42.35 32.04
CA GLY A 49 -42.56 43.55 32.70
C GLY A 49 -42.72 44.76 31.77
N TYR A 50 -43.35 45.83 32.27
CA TYR A 50 -43.39 47.13 31.59
C TYR A 50 -42.30 48.04 32.16
N THR A 51 -41.69 48.86 31.32
CA THR A 51 -40.76 49.92 31.73
C THR A 51 -41.42 51.26 31.45
N PHE A 52 -41.65 52.06 32.49
CA PHE A 52 -42.13 53.44 32.32
C PHE A 52 -40.93 54.35 32.07
N LEU A 53 -40.91 55.02 30.92
CA LEU A 53 -40.02 56.16 30.67
C LEU A 53 -40.67 57.39 31.32
N VAL A 54 -40.19 57.77 32.49
CA VAL A 54 -40.54 59.04 33.13
C VAL A 54 -39.69 60.14 32.49
N PRO A 55 -40.27 61.15 31.83
CA PRO A 55 -39.50 62.29 31.36
C PRO A 55 -38.94 63.05 32.58
N GLU A 56 -37.63 63.27 32.62
CA GLU A 56 -37.02 64.19 33.57
C GLU A 56 -37.39 65.64 33.22
N GLN A 57 -38.63 66.04 33.52
CA GLN A 57 -38.98 67.45 33.62
C GLN A 57 -39.36 67.76 35.07
N LYS A 58 -38.46 68.45 35.77
CA LYS A 58 -38.71 69.00 37.11
C LYS A 58 -39.80 70.07 37.00
N ILE A 59 -41.03 69.71 37.34
CA ILE A 59 -42.08 70.68 37.62
C ILE A 59 -41.68 71.41 38.91
N THR A 60 -41.15 72.62 38.77
CA THR A 60 -40.85 73.53 39.88
C THR A 60 -41.92 74.61 39.89
N GLY A 61 -43.02 74.32 40.58
CA GLY A 61 -44.12 75.25 40.81
C GLY A 61 -45.33 74.57 41.44
N PRO A 62 -46.07 75.23 42.35
CA PRO A 62 -47.24 74.63 42.98
C PRO A 62 -48.35 74.40 41.94
N ILE A 63 -48.86 73.16 41.89
CA ILE A 63 -50.01 72.78 41.06
C ILE A 63 -51.27 73.19 41.82
N CYS A 64 -51.90 74.28 41.40
CA CYS A 64 -53.21 74.69 41.91
C CYS A 64 -54.30 74.12 41.00
N VAL A 65 -55.07 73.15 41.50
CA VAL A 65 -56.29 72.66 40.84
C VAL A 65 -57.44 73.52 41.35
N ASN A 66 -57.97 74.40 40.49
CA ASN A 66 -59.13 75.22 40.84
C ASN A 66 -60.41 74.42 40.56
N THR A 67 -61.01 73.86 41.61
CA THR A 67 -62.32 73.20 41.57
C THR A 67 -63.42 74.21 41.84
N ASN A 68 -63.70 75.11 40.90
CA ASN A 68 -64.92 75.92 40.88
C ASN A 68 -65.18 76.37 39.42
N GLY A 69 -66.25 75.87 38.79
CA GLY A 69 -66.92 76.64 37.74
C GLY A 69 -67.72 77.80 38.39
N PRO A 70 -68.31 78.76 37.64
CA PRO A 70 -68.61 78.75 36.21
C PRO A 70 -68.47 80.14 35.50
N ALA A 71 -69.00 80.20 34.28
CA ALA A 71 -69.62 81.35 33.61
C ALA A 71 -68.77 82.27 32.70
N THR A 72 -69.18 82.24 31.42
CA THR A 72 -69.23 83.32 30.42
C THR A 72 -67.94 84.06 30.06
N GLY A 73 -67.44 83.77 28.86
CA GLY A 73 -66.71 84.75 28.06
C GLY A 73 -65.29 84.37 27.67
N ASN A 74 -65.13 83.40 26.74
CA ASN A 74 -64.22 83.45 25.59
C ASN A 74 -63.91 82.02 25.10
N ARG A 75 -64.60 81.59 24.05
CA ARG A 75 -64.22 80.43 23.24
C ARG A 75 -62.89 80.74 22.54
N LYS A 76 -61.78 80.16 23.01
CA LYS A 76 -60.52 80.09 22.26
C LYS A 76 -59.84 78.72 22.26
N ASP A 77 -60.45 77.69 22.87
CA ASP A 77 -60.00 76.30 22.78
C ASP A 77 -61.05 75.42 22.09
N GLU A 78 -61.48 75.84 20.90
CA GLU A 78 -62.27 74.98 20.02
C GLU A 78 -61.28 74.24 19.12
N VAL A 79 -61.03 72.96 19.43
CA VAL A 79 -60.18 72.06 18.62
C VAL A 79 -60.62 72.18 17.18
N THR A 80 -59.78 72.80 16.34
CA THR A 80 -60.17 73.05 14.97
C THR A 80 -60.05 71.75 14.18
N ARG A 81 -60.86 71.60 13.14
CA ARG A 81 -60.79 70.44 12.23
C ARG A 81 -59.38 70.23 11.68
N MET A 82 -58.64 71.32 11.52
CA MET A 82 -57.25 71.35 11.07
C MET A 82 -56.28 70.77 12.10
N ASP A 83 -56.52 70.96 13.40
CA ASP A 83 -55.72 70.36 14.47
C ASP A 83 -55.90 68.84 14.50
N ILE A 84 -57.12 68.34 14.28
CA ILE A 84 -57.42 66.91 14.18
C ILE A 84 -56.78 66.28 12.94
N GLU A 85 -56.78 67.00 11.81
CA GLU A 85 -56.14 66.54 10.57
C GLU A 85 -54.62 66.51 10.69
N ASN A 86 -54.00 67.51 11.33
CA ASN A 86 -52.58 67.53 11.63
C ASN A 86 -52.18 66.38 12.57
N LEU A 87 -52.98 66.12 13.61
CA LEU A 87 -52.76 64.98 14.51
C LEU A 87 -52.88 63.63 13.77
N LYS A 88 -53.86 63.50 12.87
CA LYS A 88 -54.00 62.31 12.02
C LYS A 88 -52.82 62.13 11.08
N ASP A 89 -52.27 63.20 10.51
CA ASP A 89 -51.08 63.11 9.66
C ASP A 89 -49.85 62.65 10.45
N VAL A 90 -49.63 63.21 11.64
CA VAL A 90 -48.54 62.78 12.54
C VAL A 90 -48.70 61.32 12.97
N LEU A 91 -49.91 60.90 13.34
CA LEU A 91 -50.19 59.49 13.69
C LEU A 91 -49.97 58.56 12.48
N SER A 92 -50.33 59.00 11.27
CA SER A 92 -50.10 58.23 10.05
C SER A 92 -48.61 58.09 9.71
N LYS A 93 -47.80 59.10 10.05
CA LYS A 93 -46.34 59.08 9.89
C LYS A 93 -45.70 58.16 10.92
N GLN A 94 -46.08 58.29 12.19
CA GLN A 94 -45.58 57.41 13.26
C GLN A 94 -45.94 55.94 13.02
N LYS A 95 -47.15 55.67 12.53
CA LYS A 95 -47.56 54.30 12.17
C LYS A 95 -46.68 53.72 11.06
N ARG A 96 -46.39 54.50 10.02
CA ARG A 96 -45.48 54.10 8.94
C ARG A 96 -44.06 53.84 9.45
N GLU A 97 -43.54 54.66 10.36
CA GLU A 97 -42.23 54.44 10.97
C GLU A 97 -42.19 53.16 11.81
N ILE A 98 -43.23 52.88 12.59
CA ILE A 98 -43.35 51.65 13.37
C ILE A 98 -43.39 50.42 12.45
N ASP A 99 -44.16 50.47 11.37
CA ASP A 99 -44.25 49.36 10.41
C ASP A 99 -42.89 49.09 9.73
N ILE A 100 -42.12 50.14 9.41
CA ILE A 100 -40.76 50.02 8.86
C ILE A 100 -39.81 49.42 9.89
N LEU A 101 -39.84 49.90 11.14
CA LEU A 101 -38.98 49.39 12.22
C LEU A 101 -39.28 47.92 12.53
N GLN A 102 -40.55 47.51 12.47
CA GLN A 102 -40.94 46.13 12.69
C GLN A 102 -40.40 45.19 11.61
N LEU A 103 -40.37 45.66 10.35
CA LEU A 103 -39.76 44.92 9.24
C LEU A 103 -38.24 44.71 9.42
N VAL A 104 -37.55 45.72 9.96
CA VAL A 104 -36.10 45.65 10.25
C VAL A 104 -35.81 44.67 11.40
N VAL A 105 -36.63 44.68 12.45
CA VAL A 105 -36.49 43.76 13.59
C VAL A 105 -36.72 42.30 13.18
N ASP A 106 -37.64 42.04 12.25
CA ASP A 106 -37.87 40.69 11.70
C ASP A 106 -36.68 40.20 10.85
N VAL A 107 -36.06 41.09 10.07
CA VAL A 107 -34.83 40.78 9.31
C VAL A 107 -33.66 40.47 10.25
N ASP A 108 -33.48 41.25 11.32
CA ASP A 108 -32.44 41.00 12.33
C ASP A 108 -32.67 39.70 13.12
N GLY A 109 -33.93 39.31 13.34
CA GLY A 109 -34.29 38.03 13.96
C GLY A 109 -33.79 36.83 13.15
N ASN A 110 -33.87 36.91 11.82
CA ASN A 110 -33.37 35.87 10.91
C ASN A 110 -31.85 35.76 10.97
N ILE A 111 -31.14 36.89 10.95
CA ILE A 111 -29.66 36.93 11.06
C ILE A 111 -29.20 36.30 12.39
N VAL A 112 -29.89 36.57 13.49
CA VAL A 112 -29.56 35.97 14.80
C VAL A 112 -29.73 34.44 14.79
N ASN A 113 -30.74 33.93 14.09
CA ASN A 113 -30.97 32.48 13.97
C ASN A 113 -29.89 31.81 13.11
N GLU A 114 -29.49 32.44 12.00
CA GLU A 114 -28.37 31.98 11.17
C GLU A 114 -27.06 31.95 11.96
N VAL A 115 -26.75 33.01 12.72
CA VAL A 115 -25.54 33.05 13.57
C VAL A 115 -25.56 31.97 14.66
N LYS A 116 -26.74 31.65 15.22
CA LYS A 116 -26.88 30.53 16.17
C LYS A 116 -26.63 29.19 15.49
N LEU A 117 -27.12 28.99 14.26
CA LEU A 117 -26.91 27.78 13.49
C LEU A 117 -25.42 27.60 13.15
N LEU A 118 -24.77 28.66 12.66
CA LEU A 118 -23.34 28.66 12.36
C LEU A 118 -22.48 28.37 13.60
N ARG A 119 -22.84 28.91 14.78
CA ARG A 119 -22.15 28.57 16.03
C ARG A 119 -22.33 27.12 16.45
N LYS A 120 -23.48 26.51 16.17
CA LYS A 120 -23.73 25.08 16.43
C LYS A 120 -22.91 24.21 15.48
N GLU A 121 -22.86 24.58 14.21
CA GLU A 121 -22.07 23.90 13.18
C GLU A 121 -20.57 24.01 13.47
N SER A 122 -20.07 25.19 13.86
CA SER A 122 -18.68 25.40 14.27
C SER A 122 -18.28 24.51 15.45
N ARG A 123 -19.16 24.34 16.46
CA ARG A 123 -18.89 23.41 17.58
C ARG A 123 -18.86 21.96 17.12
N ASN A 124 -19.76 21.57 16.21
CA ASN A 124 -19.76 20.23 15.64
C ASN A 124 -18.47 19.99 14.83
N MET A 125 -18.09 20.92 13.98
CA MET A 125 -16.86 20.86 13.19
C MET A 125 -15.62 20.76 14.09
N ASN A 126 -15.51 21.58 15.14
CA ASN A 126 -14.41 21.47 16.11
C ASN A 126 -14.37 20.12 16.81
N SER A 127 -15.53 19.52 17.13
CA SER A 127 -15.58 18.18 17.69
C SER A 127 -15.07 17.12 16.71
N ARG A 128 -15.41 17.23 15.42
CA ARG A 128 -14.92 16.34 14.35
C ARG A 128 -13.42 16.51 14.12
N VAL A 129 -12.92 17.75 14.12
CA VAL A 129 -11.48 18.03 14.01
C VAL A 129 -10.72 17.39 15.18
N THR A 130 -11.27 17.46 16.39
CA THR A 130 -10.65 16.85 17.58
C THR A 130 -10.66 15.32 17.48
N GLN A 131 -11.75 14.72 17.00
CA GLN A 131 -11.81 13.27 16.73
C GLN A 131 -10.80 12.84 15.68
N LEU A 132 -10.70 13.56 14.56
CA LEU A 132 -9.74 13.28 13.50
C LEU A 132 -8.30 13.42 13.98
N TYR A 133 -8.02 14.43 14.81
CA TYR A 133 -6.70 14.60 15.43
C TYR A 133 -6.34 13.41 16.31
N MET A 134 -7.27 12.95 17.15
CA MET A 134 -7.05 11.77 17.99
C MET A 134 -6.90 10.49 17.16
N GLN A 135 -7.67 10.30 16.09
CA GLN A 135 -7.53 9.16 15.17
C GLN A 135 -6.17 9.17 14.49
N LEU A 136 -5.73 10.32 14.00
CA LEU A 136 -4.41 10.48 13.38
C LEU A 136 -3.29 10.17 14.38
N LEU A 137 -3.41 10.64 15.63
CA LEU A 137 -2.42 10.36 16.66
C LEU A 137 -2.31 8.85 16.95
N HIS A 138 -3.44 8.15 17.06
CA HIS A 138 -3.46 6.69 17.25
C HIS A 138 -2.86 5.96 16.03
N GLU A 139 -3.14 6.41 14.81
CA GLU A 139 -2.58 5.80 13.60
C GLU A 139 -1.06 6.02 13.52
N ILE A 140 -0.55 7.20 13.90
CA ILE A 140 0.88 7.50 13.96
C ILE A 140 1.58 6.61 14.99
N ILE A 141 1.04 6.50 16.21
CA ILE A 141 1.63 5.66 17.26
C ILE A 141 1.66 4.19 16.79
N ARG A 142 0.55 3.68 16.27
CA ARG A 142 0.48 2.30 15.76
C ARG A 142 1.48 2.03 14.64
N LYS A 143 1.63 2.95 13.68
CA LYS A 143 2.62 2.78 12.59
C LYS A 143 4.06 2.82 13.12
N ARG A 144 4.33 3.64 14.14
CA ARG A 144 5.65 3.69 14.79
C ARG A 144 5.96 2.37 15.51
N ASP A 145 5.02 1.83 16.26
CA ASP A 145 5.21 0.58 17.01
C ASP A 145 5.42 -0.61 16.05
N ASN A 146 4.62 -0.69 14.97
CA ASN A 146 4.81 -1.69 13.92
C ASN A 146 6.19 -1.56 13.24
N SER A 147 6.70 -0.34 13.04
CA SER A 147 8.02 -0.11 12.47
C SER A 147 9.14 -0.58 13.39
N LEU A 148 8.96 -0.48 14.71
CA LEU A 148 9.91 -0.98 15.70
C LEU A 148 9.94 -2.51 15.70
N GLU A 149 8.77 -3.15 15.65
CA GLU A 149 8.68 -4.62 15.54
C GLU A 149 9.32 -5.13 14.26
N LEU A 150 9.11 -4.45 13.13
CA LEU A 150 9.71 -4.80 11.84
C LEU A 150 11.25 -4.75 11.91
N SER A 151 11.81 -3.71 12.53
CA SER A 151 13.26 -3.56 12.70
C SER A 151 13.86 -4.62 13.63
N GLN A 152 13.13 -5.02 14.69
CA GLN A 152 13.56 -6.11 15.56
C GLN A 152 13.56 -7.46 14.83
N LEU A 153 12.53 -7.72 14.01
CA LEU A 153 12.43 -8.91 13.18
C LEU A 153 13.56 -8.96 12.14
N GLU A 154 13.85 -7.85 11.48
CA GLU A 154 14.93 -7.75 10.49
C GLU A 154 16.29 -8.10 11.11
N ASN A 155 16.58 -7.59 12.31
CA ASN A 155 17.81 -7.94 13.04
C ASN A 155 17.87 -9.42 13.43
N LYS A 156 16.74 -10.02 13.84
CA LYS A 156 16.68 -11.46 14.14
C LYS A 156 16.90 -12.30 12.89
N VAL A 157 16.27 -11.93 11.78
CA VAL A 157 16.44 -12.60 10.47
C VAL A 157 17.89 -12.50 10.03
N LEU A 158 18.51 -11.33 10.14
CA LEU A 158 19.92 -11.12 9.80
C LEU A 158 20.83 -12.01 10.65
N ASN A 159 20.59 -12.09 11.96
CA ASN A 159 21.37 -12.95 12.85
C ASN A 159 21.25 -14.44 12.46
N VAL A 160 20.02 -14.92 12.23
CA VAL A 160 19.78 -16.31 11.80
C VAL A 160 20.41 -16.60 10.42
N THR A 161 20.35 -15.66 9.47
CA THR A 161 20.99 -15.85 8.17
C THR A 161 22.51 -15.90 8.29
N THR A 162 23.13 -15.09 9.15
CA THR A 162 24.58 -15.17 9.38
C THR A 162 25.00 -16.50 10.00
N GLU A 163 24.24 -17.03 10.96
CA GLU A 163 24.50 -18.35 11.54
C GLU A 163 24.28 -19.48 10.51
N MET A 164 23.26 -19.37 9.67
CA MET A 164 23.02 -20.32 8.58
C MET A 164 24.18 -20.34 7.58
N LEU A 165 24.70 -19.17 7.20
CA LEU A 165 25.86 -19.06 6.31
C LEU A 165 27.12 -19.68 6.94
N LYS A 166 27.38 -19.42 8.22
CA LYS A 166 28.47 -20.08 8.95
C LYS A 166 28.30 -21.60 8.96
N MET A 167 27.10 -22.09 9.21
CA MET A 167 26.83 -23.53 9.20
C MET A 167 27.05 -24.15 7.82
N ALA A 168 26.62 -23.47 6.74
CA ALA A 168 26.85 -23.91 5.37
C ALA A 168 28.35 -24.01 5.04
N THR A 169 29.17 -23.05 5.48
CA THR A 169 30.63 -23.12 5.29
C THR A 169 31.26 -24.30 6.02
N LYS A 170 30.83 -24.59 7.27
CA LYS A 170 31.31 -25.75 8.03
C LYS A 170 30.90 -27.06 7.37
N TYR A 171 29.67 -27.13 6.85
CA TYR A 171 29.19 -28.31 6.14
C TYR A 171 30.02 -28.59 4.88
N LYS A 172 30.34 -27.55 4.10
CA LYS A 172 31.21 -27.66 2.92
C LYS A 172 32.62 -28.13 3.28
N GLU A 173 33.18 -27.65 4.40
CA GLU A 173 34.47 -28.13 4.90
C GLU A 173 34.42 -29.61 5.29
N LEU A 174 33.30 -30.04 5.89
CA LEU A 174 33.08 -31.43 6.27
C LEU A 174 32.94 -32.35 5.06
N GLU A 175 32.25 -31.91 3.99
CA GLU A 175 32.16 -32.65 2.73
C GLU A 175 33.54 -32.89 2.12
N VAL A 176 34.42 -31.88 2.12
CA VAL A 176 35.80 -32.02 1.61
C VAL A 176 36.59 -33.04 2.44
N LYS A 177 36.47 -33.00 3.77
CA LYS A 177 37.11 -33.99 4.65
C LYS A 177 36.59 -35.41 4.42
N TYR A 178 35.29 -35.55 4.17
CA TYR A 178 34.67 -36.85 3.87
C TYR A 178 35.14 -37.40 2.52
N ALA A 179 35.26 -36.55 1.50
CA ALA A 179 35.83 -36.92 0.21
C ALA A 179 37.28 -37.44 0.36
N ALA A 180 38.13 -36.72 1.09
CA ALA A 180 39.51 -37.14 1.34
C ALA A 180 39.60 -38.47 2.10
N LEU A 181 38.69 -38.71 3.06
CA LEU A 181 38.62 -39.99 3.77
C LEU A 181 38.18 -41.13 2.83
N THR A 182 37.24 -40.86 1.93
CA THR A 182 36.78 -41.83 0.92
C THR A 182 37.92 -42.24 0.00
N ASP A 183 38.73 -41.28 -0.45
CA ASP A 183 39.92 -41.55 -1.28
C ASP A 183 40.95 -42.40 -0.54
N LEU A 184 41.17 -42.14 0.76
CA LEU A 184 42.08 -42.94 1.58
C LEU A 184 41.61 -44.39 1.72
N VAL A 185 40.31 -44.60 1.98
CA VAL A 185 39.72 -45.94 2.09
C VAL A 185 39.82 -46.68 0.75
N ASN A 186 39.57 -46.00 -0.37
CA ASN A 186 39.74 -46.57 -1.70
C ASN A 186 41.20 -46.99 -1.96
N ASN A 187 42.18 -46.15 -1.61
CA ASN A 187 43.59 -46.49 -1.73
C ASN A 187 44.00 -47.68 -0.85
N GLN A 188 43.50 -47.73 0.39
CA GLN A 188 43.72 -48.87 1.28
C GLN A 188 43.10 -50.15 0.71
N SER A 189 41.89 -50.08 0.16
CA SER A 189 41.23 -51.21 -0.49
C SER A 189 42.05 -51.78 -1.65
N VAL A 190 42.56 -50.91 -2.54
CA VAL A 190 43.45 -51.32 -3.65
C VAL A 190 44.72 -51.99 -3.13
N THR A 191 45.32 -51.45 -2.06
CA THR A 191 46.54 -52.01 -1.46
C THR A 191 46.28 -53.39 -0.85
N ILE A 192 45.15 -53.55 -0.16
CA ILE A 192 44.73 -54.84 0.41
C ILE A 192 44.54 -55.87 -0.70
N SER A 193 43.85 -55.52 -1.79
CA SER A 193 43.66 -56.44 -2.93
C SER A 193 44.99 -56.87 -3.55
N LEU A 194 45.97 -55.98 -3.66
CA LEU A 194 47.28 -56.31 -4.20
C LEU A 194 48.06 -57.25 -3.27
N LEU A 195 47.99 -57.02 -1.96
CA LEU A 195 48.59 -57.90 -0.95
C LEU A 195 47.92 -59.28 -0.91
N GLU A 196 46.60 -59.34 -1.05
CA GLU A 196 45.84 -60.60 -1.16
C GLU A 196 46.28 -61.39 -2.39
N GLU A 197 46.42 -60.73 -3.55
CA GLU A 197 46.89 -61.38 -4.78
C GLU A 197 48.32 -61.92 -4.63
N GLN A 198 49.21 -61.14 -3.99
CA GLN A 198 50.60 -61.54 -3.75
C GLN A 198 50.68 -62.70 -2.74
N CYS A 199 49.84 -62.70 -1.71
CA CYS A 199 49.70 -63.80 -0.76
C CYS A 199 49.21 -65.08 -1.47
N LEU A 200 48.15 -64.97 -2.27
CA LEU A 200 47.62 -66.09 -3.06
C LEU A 200 48.67 -66.67 -4.01
N ARG A 201 49.53 -65.83 -4.63
CA ARG A 201 50.64 -66.31 -5.47
C ARG A 201 51.73 -67.04 -4.69
N LEU A 202 52.00 -66.65 -3.44
CA LEU A 202 52.95 -67.33 -2.56
C LEU A 202 52.41 -68.68 -2.06
N PHE A 203 51.09 -68.77 -1.81
CA PHE A 203 50.42 -69.99 -1.34
C PHE A 203 49.90 -70.89 -2.48
N SER A 204 49.84 -70.44 -3.74
CA SER A 204 49.46 -71.27 -4.91
C SER A 204 50.50 -72.34 -5.28
N ARG A 205 51.53 -72.56 -4.48
CA ARG A 205 52.44 -73.71 -4.60
C ARG A 205 52.12 -74.83 -3.61
N GLN A 206 51.10 -74.69 -2.76
CA GLN A 206 50.61 -75.76 -1.91
C GLN A 206 49.09 -75.73 -1.76
N ASP A 207 48.47 -76.70 -2.43
CA ASP A 207 47.17 -77.32 -2.23
C ASP A 207 45.87 -76.51 -2.32
N SER A 208 44.99 -77.11 -3.11
CA SER A 208 43.56 -76.89 -3.25
C SER A 208 42.83 -76.80 -1.91
N HIS A 209 42.12 -75.70 -1.63
CA HIS A 209 40.84 -75.74 -0.91
C HIS A 209 40.02 -74.44 -1.13
N GLY A 210 38.71 -74.64 -1.31
CA GLY A 210 37.64 -73.71 -1.67
C GLY A 210 37.72 -72.24 -1.24
N SER A 211 37.50 -71.36 -2.22
CA SER A 211 37.16 -69.95 -2.05
C SER A 211 35.75 -69.76 -1.46
N PRO A 212 35.55 -68.97 -0.38
CA PRO A 212 34.25 -68.43 -0.01
C PRO A 212 33.92 -67.20 -0.87
N PRO A 213 32.63 -66.84 -1.03
CA PRO A 213 32.21 -65.80 -1.97
C PRO A 213 32.60 -64.40 -1.48
N LEU A 214 33.00 -63.54 -2.41
CA LEU A 214 33.24 -62.12 -2.18
C LEU A 214 31.95 -61.43 -1.73
N VAL A 215 31.98 -60.83 -0.53
CA VAL A 215 30.93 -59.92 -0.06
C VAL A 215 31.19 -58.55 -0.70
N GLN A 216 30.23 -58.05 -1.49
CA GLN A 216 30.27 -56.69 -2.02
C GLN A 216 30.26 -55.69 -0.86
N VAL A 217 31.37 -54.99 -0.63
CA VAL A 217 31.46 -53.88 0.32
C VAL A 217 31.20 -52.56 -0.43
N VAL A 218 30.02 -52.41 -1.03
CA VAL A 218 29.47 -51.09 -1.37
C VAL A 218 27.95 -51.14 -1.28
N PRO A 219 27.32 -50.48 -0.30
CA PRO A 219 25.93 -50.10 -0.41
C PRO A 219 25.84 -48.94 -1.42
N GLN A 220 25.47 -49.26 -2.67
CA GLN A 220 24.67 -48.31 -3.45
C GLN A 220 23.32 -48.18 -2.71
N HIS A 221 22.73 -46.98 -2.74
CA HIS A 221 21.52 -46.52 -2.04
C HIS A 221 21.78 -45.74 -0.75
N VAL A 222 21.73 -44.41 -0.90
CA VAL A 222 21.49 -43.46 0.18
C VAL A 222 19.99 -43.51 0.50
N PRO A 223 19.55 -43.92 1.71
CA PRO A 223 18.17 -43.77 2.12
C PRO A 223 17.87 -42.31 2.47
N HIS A 224 16.80 -41.77 1.87
CA HIS A 224 16.13 -40.56 2.32
C HIS A 224 15.63 -40.73 3.77
N GLY A 225 15.59 -39.60 4.51
CA GLY A 225 15.26 -39.54 5.94
C GLY A 225 13.91 -40.16 6.29
N GLN A 226 13.63 -40.56 7.53
CA GLN A 226 13.63 -39.87 8.84
C GLN A 226 13.18 -40.96 9.88
N PRO A 227 12.79 -40.70 11.15
CA PRO A 227 13.04 -39.62 12.12
C PRO A 227 13.63 -40.14 13.46
N TYR A 228 14.32 -39.29 14.23
CA TYR A 228 14.71 -39.60 15.62
C TYR A 228 13.51 -39.53 16.57
N PRO A 229 13.52 -40.34 17.64
CA PRO A 229 13.40 -39.74 18.97
C PRO A 229 14.39 -40.32 20.02
N PRO A 230 14.55 -39.63 21.17
CA PRO A 230 15.81 -39.57 21.91
C PRO A 230 15.77 -40.24 23.29
N VAL A 231 16.88 -40.83 23.77
CA VAL A 231 17.06 -41.15 25.21
C VAL A 231 18.54 -41.06 25.65
N LEU A 232 18.79 -40.03 26.48
CA LEU A 232 19.50 -39.95 27.77
C LEU A 232 20.94 -40.48 28.00
N LEU A 233 21.78 -39.56 28.52
CA LEU A 233 22.50 -39.58 29.82
C LEU A 233 23.20 -38.20 29.96
N GLY A 234 22.90 -37.31 30.92
CA GLY A 234 23.08 -37.40 32.39
C GLY A 234 24.34 -36.57 32.77
N GLY A 235 24.45 -35.70 33.77
CA GLY A 235 23.60 -35.14 34.83
C GLY A 235 24.31 -33.86 35.35
N ASN A 236 23.61 -32.90 35.96
CA ASN A 236 23.62 -32.53 37.39
C ASN A 236 22.76 -31.25 37.51
N GLU A 237 21.99 -30.88 38.53
CA GLU A 237 21.49 -31.44 39.78
C GLU A 237 20.33 -30.49 40.23
N ILE A 238 19.22 -31.06 40.69
CA ILE A 238 18.39 -30.70 41.87
C ILE A 238 17.91 -29.23 42.06
N GLN A 239 16.59 -29.00 41.96
CA GLN A 239 15.70 -28.72 43.12
C GLN A 239 14.19 -28.78 42.70
N ARG A 240 13.40 -29.54 43.48
CA ARG A 240 11.92 -29.75 43.49
C ARG A 240 11.14 -28.43 43.77
N ASP A 241 9.83 -28.21 43.61
CA ASP A 241 8.54 -28.94 43.38
C ASP A 241 7.44 -27.83 43.20
N PRO A 242 6.09 -28.06 43.14
CA PRO A 242 5.25 -28.91 42.29
C PRO A 242 4.01 -28.16 41.68
N GLY A 243 3.32 -28.73 40.69
CA GLY A 243 2.01 -28.21 40.27
C GLY A 243 1.33 -28.88 39.07
N TYR A 244 1.01 -30.18 39.16
CA TYR A 244 0.04 -30.89 38.29
C TYR A 244 -0.82 -31.79 39.19
N PRO A 245 -2.04 -32.18 38.80
CA PRO A 245 -2.16 -33.44 38.05
C PRO A 245 -3.34 -33.52 37.06
N ARG A 246 -3.15 -34.28 35.97
CA ARG A 246 -4.21 -35.17 35.47
C ARG A 246 -3.67 -36.36 34.70
N ASP A 247 -4.21 -37.52 35.09
CA ASP A 247 -3.98 -38.89 34.63
C ASP A 247 -4.17 -39.13 33.13
N ARG A 248 -3.48 -40.16 32.63
CA ARG A 248 -4.00 -41.01 31.54
C ARG A 248 -3.64 -42.48 31.76
N ASP A 249 -4.70 -43.29 31.79
CA ASP A 249 -4.71 -44.73 31.69
C ASP A 249 -4.45 -45.25 30.26
N VAL A 250 -4.01 -46.51 30.26
CA VAL A 250 -3.49 -47.37 29.18
C VAL A 250 -4.60 -48.02 28.33
N ARG A 251 -4.37 -48.23 27.01
CA ARG A 251 -4.69 -49.51 26.31
C ARG A 251 -3.99 -49.69 24.95
N PRO A 252 -3.67 -50.93 24.52
CA PRO A 252 -2.76 -51.24 23.41
C PRO A 252 -3.49 -51.88 22.18
N PRO A 253 -2.84 -52.56 21.20
CA PRO A 253 -2.74 -52.16 19.79
C PRO A 253 -3.52 -53.06 18.81
N PRO A 254 -3.54 -52.74 17.50
CA PRO A 254 -3.26 -53.79 16.52
C PRO A 254 -2.35 -53.37 15.35
N GLU A 255 -1.89 -54.42 14.65
CA GLU A 255 -0.82 -54.60 13.67
C GLU A 255 -1.01 -53.96 12.25
N PRO A 256 0.01 -54.03 11.37
CA PRO A 256 0.28 -53.03 10.34
C PRO A 256 -0.42 -53.30 9.00
N ALA A 257 -0.95 -52.23 8.40
CA ALA A 257 -1.38 -52.20 7.00
C ALA A 257 -0.39 -51.39 6.16
N THR A 258 0.15 -52.05 5.16
CA THR A 258 0.88 -51.53 4.01
C THR A 258 0.10 -50.46 3.23
N ALA A 259 0.87 -49.56 2.61
CA ALA A 259 0.55 -48.58 1.55
C ALA A 259 0.28 -47.12 1.99
N PRO A 260 0.82 -46.12 1.25
CA PRO A 260 0.81 -44.73 1.66
C PRO A 260 -0.53 -44.08 1.31
N THR A 261 -1.18 -43.50 2.32
CA THR A 261 -2.41 -42.72 2.14
C THR A 261 -2.11 -41.42 1.38
N LYS A 262 -2.76 -41.25 0.23
CA LYS A 262 -2.75 -40.02 -0.58
C LYS A 262 -3.29 -38.86 0.26
N SER A 263 -2.49 -37.79 0.38
CA SER A 263 -2.94 -36.48 0.85
C SER A 263 -4.02 -35.90 -0.08
N PRO A 264 -5.10 -35.27 0.44
CA PRO A 264 -6.18 -34.72 -0.38
C PRO A 264 -5.84 -33.35 -1.00
N PHE A 265 -4.63 -32.81 -0.83
CA PHE A 265 -4.21 -31.59 -1.52
C PHE A 265 -3.11 -31.88 -2.52
N ARG A 266 -3.54 -32.18 -3.75
CA ARG A 266 -2.68 -32.25 -4.93
C ARG A 266 -2.55 -30.82 -5.46
N VAL A 267 -1.53 -30.09 -5.01
CA VAL A 267 -1.02 -28.97 -5.82
C VAL A 267 -0.54 -29.60 -7.13
N PRO A 268 -1.02 -29.16 -8.31
CA PRO A 268 -0.48 -29.66 -9.57
C PRO A 268 1.04 -29.48 -9.56
N PRO A 269 1.84 -30.49 -9.94
CA PRO A 269 3.25 -30.26 -10.17
C PRO A 269 3.39 -29.14 -11.20
N LEU A 270 4.07 -28.06 -10.85
CA LEU A 270 4.49 -27.03 -11.80
C LEU A 270 5.30 -27.73 -12.89
N ALA A 271 4.76 -27.77 -14.10
CA ALA A 271 5.43 -28.37 -15.23
C ALA A 271 6.48 -27.36 -15.73
N LEU A 272 7.71 -27.46 -15.21
CA LEU A 272 8.86 -26.93 -15.92
C LEU A 272 9.03 -27.82 -17.16
N ILE A 273 8.55 -27.35 -18.30
CA ILE A 273 8.65 -28.09 -19.56
C ILE A 273 10.05 -27.81 -20.11
N ASN A 274 10.98 -28.73 -19.84
CA ASN A 274 12.37 -28.69 -20.33
C ASN A 274 12.50 -29.03 -21.82
N GLU A 275 11.40 -29.23 -22.54
CA GLU A 275 11.41 -29.47 -23.97
C GLU A 275 11.21 -28.13 -24.69
N GLY A 276 12.28 -27.62 -25.31
CA GLY A 276 12.35 -26.32 -25.96
C GLY A 276 13.72 -25.67 -25.77
N PRO A 277 14.16 -24.85 -26.72
CA PRO A 277 13.52 -23.54 -26.72
C PRO A 277 12.58 -23.32 -27.92
N PHE A 278 11.38 -22.83 -27.64
CA PHE A 278 10.41 -22.37 -28.66
C PHE A 278 10.63 -20.90 -28.99
N LYS A 279 10.19 -20.42 -30.15
CA LYS A 279 10.25 -19.00 -30.53
C LYS A 279 9.39 -18.12 -29.61
N ASP A 280 8.26 -18.65 -29.17
CA ASP A 280 7.28 -18.03 -28.26
C ASP A 280 6.29 -19.08 -27.71
N CYS A 281 5.38 -18.64 -26.85
CA CYS A 281 4.34 -19.49 -26.26
C CYS A 281 3.33 -20.02 -27.28
N GLN A 282 3.14 -19.32 -28.39
CA GLN A 282 2.21 -19.75 -29.44
C GLN A 282 2.78 -20.98 -30.15
N GLN A 283 4.07 -20.98 -30.49
CA GLN A 283 4.74 -22.16 -31.05
C GLN A 283 4.76 -23.33 -30.06
N ALA A 284 4.98 -23.06 -28.77
CA ALA A 284 4.88 -24.10 -27.73
C ALA A 284 3.48 -24.74 -27.71
N LYS A 285 2.43 -23.93 -27.82
CA LYS A 285 1.05 -24.41 -27.90
C LYS A 285 0.78 -25.23 -29.16
N GLU A 286 1.27 -24.78 -30.33
CA GLU A 286 1.15 -25.50 -31.61
C GLU A 286 1.90 -26.84 -31.60
N ALA A 287 3.01 -26.92 -30.87
CA ALA A 287 3.75 -28.17 -30.64
C ALA A 287 3.04 -29.14 -29.67
N GLY A 288 1.87 -28.77 -29.14
CA GLY A 288 1.03 -29.62 -28.29
C GLY A 288 1.14 -29.34 -26.79
N TYR A 289 1.95 -28.36 -26.37
CA TYR A 289 2.08 -27.98 -24.96
C TYR A 289 1.01 -26.95 -24.56
N SER A 290 -0.15 -27.45 -24.16
CA SER A 290 -1.34 -26.63 -23.84
C SER A 290 -1.50 -26.27 -22.36
N ASN A 291 -0.57 -26.67 -21.48
CA ASN A 291 -0.65 -26.33 -20.06
C ASN A 291 -0.04 -24.95 -19.78
N SER A 292 -0.64 -24.15 -18.89
CA SER A 292 0.00 -22.92 -18.43
C SER A 292 1.15 -23.22 -17.48
N GLY A 293 2.26 -22.49 -17.58
CA GLY A 293 3.45 -22.74 -16.77
C GLY A 293 4.69 -22.02 -17.27
N ILE A 294 5.86 -22.38 -16.74
CA ILE A 294 7.14 -21.82 -17.17
C ILE A 294 7.66 -22.60 -18.38
N TYR A 295 8.00 -21.87 -19.44
CA TYR A 295 8.57 -22.41 -20.67
C TYR A 295 9.91 -21.75 -20.99
N MET A 296 10.76 -22.51 -21.69
CA MET A 296 12.00 -22.00 -22.25
C MET A 296 11.75 -21.45 -23.66
N ILE A 297 11.96 -20.16 -23.85
CA ILE A 297 11.69 -19.43 -25.09
C ILE A 297 12.98 -18.84 -25.64
N LYS A 298 13.27 -19.01 -26.92
CA LYS A 298 14.37 -18.36 -27.64
C LYS A 298 13.82 -17.65 -28.86
N PRO A 299 13.62 -16.32 -28.78
CA PRO A 299 13.25 -15.52 -29.94
C PRO A 299 14.28 -15.66 -31.07
N GLU A 300 13.87 -15.54 -32.33
CA GLU A 300 14.75 -15.70 -33.50
C GLU A 300 15.93 -14.72 -33.49
N ASN A 301 15.67 -13.50 -33.01
CA ASN A 301 16.67 -12.43 -32.92
C ASN A 301 17.52 -12.49 -31.64
N SER A 302 17.32 -13.49 -30.77
CA SER A 302 18.06 -13.66 -29.52
C SER A 302 19.05 -14.82 -29.58
N ASN A 303 20.28 -14.59 -29.12
CA ASN A 303 21.28 -15.64 -28.98
C ASN A 303 21.00 -16.53 -27.75
N GLU A 304 20.45 -15.94 -26.69
CA GLU A 304 20.22 -16.60 -25.40
C GLU A 304 18.73 -16.94 -25.21
N PRO A 305 18.42 -18.14 -24.70
CA PRO A 305 17.05 -18.49 -24.32
C PRO A 305 16.66 -17.81 -23.00
N MET A 306 15.38 -17.48 -22.84
CA MET A 306 14.77 -16.89 -21.64
C MET A 306 13.62 -17.75 -21.11
N GLN A 307 13.40 -17.70 -19.79
CA GLN A 307 12.24 -18.34 -19.16
C GLN A 307 11.12 -17.31 -19.00
N LEU A 308 9.89 -17.71 -19.33
CA LEU A 308 8.71 -16.88 -19.08
C LEU A 308 7.46 -17.76 -18.84
N TRP A 309 6.41 -17.14 -18.31
CA TRP A 309 5.14 -17.83 -18.10
C TRP A 309 4.31 -17.81 -19.38
N CYS A 310 3.96 -19.00 -19.90
CA CYS A 310 2.97 -19.14 -20.97
C CYS A 310 1.59 -19.35 -20.36
N GLU A 311 0.65 -18.49 -20.74
CA GLU A 311 -0.75 -18.58 -20.36
C GLU A 311 -1.56 -19.22 -21.49
N ASN A 312 -1.99 -20.46 -21.26
CA ASN A 312 -2.73 -21.27 -22.21
C ASN A 312 -4.20 -21.48 -21.81
N SER A 313 -4.61 -21.07 -20.60
CA SER A 313 -5.99 -21.25 -20.12
C SER A 313 -6.98 -20.23 -20.70
N LEU A 314 -6.50 -19.07 -21.14
CA LEU A 314 -7.30 -18.02 -21.76
C LEU A 314 -7.39 -18.24 -23.26
N ASP A 315 -8.59 -18.48 -23.80
CA ASP A 315 -8.79 -18.63 -25.25
C ASP A 315 -8.28 -17.38 -26.02
N PRO A 316 -7.48 -17.53 -27.09
CA PRO A 316 -7.13 -18.78 -27.78
C PRO A 316 -5.83 -19.44 -27.30
N GLY A 317 -5.28 -19.06 -26.16
CA GLY A 317 -4.03 -19.55 -25.58
C GLY A 317 -2.79 -19.00 -26.29
N GLY A 318 -1.61 -19.49 -25.89
CA GLY A 318 -0.33 -19.10 -26.50
C GLY A 318 0.17 -17.73 -26.05
N TRP A 319 -0.30 -17.22 -24.91
CA TRP A 319 0.05 -15.90 -24.41
C TRP A 319 1.37 -15.93 -23.64
N ALA A 320 2.34 -15.09 -24.04
CA ALA A 320 3.55 -14.86 -23.28
C ALA A 320 3.33 -13.73 -22.28
N VAL A 321 3.43 -14.03 -20.98
CA VAL A 321 3.27 -13.02 -19.93
C VAL A 321 4.56 -12.20 -19.81
N ILE A 322 4.42 -10.87 -19.92
CA ILE A 322 5.57 -9.94 -19.87
C ILE A 322 5.63 -9.15 -18.56
N GLN A 323 4.49 -9.04 -17.87
CA GLN A 323 4.38 -8.39 -16.57
C GLN A 323 3.23 -9.02 -15.78
N LYS A 324 3.44 -9.22 -14.49
CA LYS A 324 2.41 -9.74 -13.57
C LYS A 324 2.50 -9.08 -12.20
N ARG A 325 1.36 -8.62 -11.69
CA ARG A 325 1.16 -8.05 -10.34
C ARG A 325 -0.02 -8.76 -9.68
N THR A 326 0.11 -9.17 -8.43
CA THR A 326 -0.92 -9.95 -7.71
C THR A 326 -0.95 -9.70 -6.20
N ASP A 327 0.19 -9.43 -5.57
CA ASP A 327 0.31 -9.48 -4.10
C ASP A 327 1.28 -8.45 -3.49
N GLY A 328 2.00 -7.68 -4.32
CA GLY A 328 2.99 -6.72 -3.88
C GLY A 328 4.28 -7.33 -3.32
N SER A 329 4.55 -8.61 -3.58
CA SER A 329 5.76 -9.30 -3.12
C SER A 329 7.05 -8.77 -3.75
N VAL A 330 6.97 -8.14 -4.94
CA VAL A 330 8.13 -7.64 -5.67
C VAL A 330 8.13 -6.11 -5.71
N ASN A 331 9.30 -5.51 -5.43
CA ASN A 331 9.50 -4.08 -5.57
C ASN A 331 9.74 -3.68 -7.05
N PHE A 332 8.83 -2.89 -7.61
CA PHE A 332 8.90 -2.34 -8.97
C PHE A 332 9.54 -0.94 -9.05
N PHE A 333 9.85 -0.30 -7.91
CA PHE A 333 10.64 0.95 -7.91
C PHE A 333 12.12 0.63 -8.10
N ARG A 334 12.52 0.41 -9.36
CA ARG A 334 13.83 -0.07 -9.79
C ARG A 334 14.50 0.86 -10.81
N ASN A 335 15.80 0.68 -10.97
CA ASN A 335 16.64 1.43 -11.90
C ASN A 335 16.53 0.92 -13.35
N TRP A 336 17.15 1.63 -14.29
CA TRP A 336 17.16 1.29 -15.72
C TRP A 336 17.64 -0.14 -15.98
N ASP A 337 18.79 -0.51 -15.42
CA ASP A 337 19.41 -1.81 -15.67
C ASP A 337 18.55 -2.98 -15.21
N SER A 338 17.81 -2.82 -14.10
CA SER A 338 16.86 -3.84 -13.63
C SER A 338 15.68 -3.97 -14.59
N TYR A 339 15.11 -2.85 -15.04
CA TYR A 339 14.01 -2.87 -16.02
C TYR A 339 14.45 -3.40 -17.38
N LYS A 340 15.69 -3.18 -17.77
CA LYS A 340 16.28 -3.74 -18.99
C LYS A 340 16.37 -5.26 -18.92
N LYS A 341 16.96 -5.81 -17.85
CA LYS A 341 17.24 -7.24 -17.70
C LYS A 341 16.02 -8.08 -17.28
N GLY A 342 15.09 -7.48 -16.55
CA GLY A 342 13.99 -8.20 -15.90
C GLY A 342 14.26 -8.47 -14.42
N PHE A 343 13.18 -8.63 -13.64
CA PHE A 343 13.25 -8.89 -12.21
C PHE A 343 11.95 -9.53 -11.69
N GLY A 344 12.02 -10.12 -10.50
CA GLY A 344 10.88 -10.77 -9.84
C GLY A 344 10.96 -12.28 -9.94
N ASN A 345 9.82 -12.95 -9.76
CA ASN A 345 9.70 -14.40 -9.86
C ASN A 345 8.64 -14.75 -10.92
N ILE A 346 9.01 -15.59 -11.90
CA ILE A 346 8.13 -15.97 -13.03
C ILE A 346 6.85 -16.66 -12.53
N ASP A 347 6.93 -17.39 -11.42
CA ASP A 347 5.78 -18.02 -10.75
C ASP A 347 4.91 -17.04 -9.95
N GLY A 348 5.37 -15.80 -9.73
CA GLY A 348 4.72 -14.78 -8.91
C GLY A 348 4.59 -13.44 -9.64
N GLU A 349 5.01 -12.37 -8.99
CA GLU A 349 5.13 -11.05 -9.63
C GLU A 349 6.47 -10.90 -10.34
N TYR A 350 6.44 -10.41 -11.57
CA TYR A 350 7.67 -10.15 -12.30
C TYR A 350 7.49 -9.14 -13.43
N TRP A 351 8.63 -8.67 -13.91
CA TRP A 351 8.82 -7.92 -15.13
C TRP A 351 9.81 -8.69 -16.00
N LEU A 352 9.42 -9.05 -17.22
CA LEU A 352 10.23 -9.91 -18.10
C LEU A 352 11.56 -9.26 -18.51
N GLY A 353 11.62 -7.93 -18.57
CA GLY A 353 12.78 -7.17 -19.02
C GLY A 353 12.54 -6.52 -20.38
N LEU A 354 12.91 -5.25 -20.54
CA LEU A 354 12.72 -4.48 -21.77
C LEU A 354 13.45 -5.12 -22.95
N GLU A 355 14.67 -5.65 -22.73
CA GLU A 355 15.44 -6.29 -23.79
C GLU A 355 14.74 -7.57 -24.28
N ASN A 356 14.23 -8.37 -23.34
CA ASN A 356 13.50 -9.61 -23.65
C ASN A 356 12.21 -9.31 -24.41
N ILE A 357 11.45 -8.29 -23.97
CA ILE A 357 10.22 -7.85 -24.65
C ILE A 357 10.53 -7.27 -26.03
N TYR A 358 11.61 -6.52 -26.18
CA TYR A 358 12.08 -6.01 -27.48
C TYR A 358 12.37 -7.16 -28.44
N MET A 359 13.14 -8.17 -28.03
CA MET A 359 13.46 -9.33 -28.86
C MET A 359 12.21 -10.10 -29.30
N LEU A 360 11.27 -10.32 -28.39
CA LEU A 360 9.99 -10.99 -28.69
C LEU A 360 9.14 -10.16 -29.67
N THR A 361 8.97 -8.87 -29.43
CA THR A 361 8.03 -8.04 -30.24
C THR A 361 8.59 -7.57 -31.58
N ASN A 362 9.86 -7.84 -31.87
CA ASN A 362 10.50 -7.48 -33.15
C ASN A 362 10.78 -8.70 -34.05
N GLN A 363 10.45 -9.93 -33.62
CA GLN A 363 10.53 -11.11 -34.49
C GLN A 363 9.27 -11.29 -35.37
N ASP A 364 8.12 -10.77 -34.93
CA ASP A 364 6.85 -10.82 -35.65
C ASP A 364 5.94 -9.67 -35.17
N ASN A 365 4.72 -9.55 -35.70
CA ASN A 365 3.70 -8.64 -35.19
C ASN A 365 2.96 -9.27 -34.01
N TYR A 366 3.08 -8.65 -32.84
CA TYR A 366 2.41 -9.10 -31.61
C TYR A 366 1.24 -8.17 -31.25
N ARG A 367 0.17 -8.76 -30.73
CA ARG A 367 -0.89 -8.05 -30.01
C ARG A 367 -0.64 -8.08 -28.51
N LEU A 368 -1.14 -7.09 -27.79
CA LEU A 368 -1.03 -6.98 -26.33
C LEU A 368 -2.41 -7.14 -25.70
N LEU A 369 -2.52 -8.00 -24.69
CA LEU A 369 -3.66 -8.12 -23.81
C LEU A 369 -3.25 -7.71 -22.40
N ILE A 370 -4.00 -6.77 -21.81
CA ILE A 370 -3.85 -6.34 -20.42
C ILE A 370 -5.11 -6.75 -19.68
N GLU A 371 -4.99 -7.67 -18.73
CA GLU A 371 -6.06 -8.02 -17.80
C GLU A 371 -5.89 -7.28 -16.47
N LEU A 372 -6.98 -6.73 -15.96
CA LEU A 372 -7.03 -5.93 -14.74
C LEU A 372 -8.09 -6.50 -13.80
N GLU A 373 -7.73 -6.74 -12.54
CA GLU A 373 -8.65 -7.19 -11.49
C GLU A 373 -8.67 -6.19 -10.35
N ASP A 374 -9.87 -5.80 -9.91
CA ASP A 374 -10.05 -4.95 -8.74
C ASP A 374 -10.27 -5.74 -7.44
N TRP A 375 -10.43 -5.03 -6.32
CA TRP A 375 -10.62 -5.64 -5.00
C TRP A 375 -12.03 -6.20 -4.77
N SER A 376 -12.94 -5.97 -5.73
CA SER A 376 -14.26 -6.62 -5.79
C SER A 376 -14.25 -7.85 -6.70
N ASN A 377 -13.06 -8.30 -7.12
CA ASN A 377 -12.84 -9.41 -8.05
C ASN A 377 -13.49 -9.21 -9.44
N LYS A 378 -13.77 -7.96 -9.83
CA LYS A 378 -14.24 -7.64 -11.18
C LYS A 378 -13.03 -7.54 -12.11
N LYS A 379 -13.06 -8.35 -13.16
CA LYS A 379 -12.04 -8.38 -14.22
C LYS A 379 -12.48 -7.56 -15.44
N VAL A 380 -11.57 -6.76 -15.97
CA VAL A 380 -11.71 -6.03 -17.23
C VAL A 380 -10.42 -6.19 -18.04
N TYR A 381 -10.49 -5.94 -19.35
CA TYR A 381 -9.34 -6.07 -20.23
C TYR A 381 -9.21 -4.91 -21.21
N ALA A 382 -7.99 -4.69 -21.65
CA ALA A 382 -7.60 -3.81 -22.74
C ALA A 382 -6.70 -4.58 -23.71
N GLU A 383 -7.13 -4.69 -24.96
CA GLU A 383 -6.38 -5.33 -26.05
C GLU A 383 -5.92 -4.27 -27.05
N TYR A 384 -4.68 -4.41 -27.54
CA TYR A 384 -4.11 -3.57 -28.58
C TYR A 384 -3.68 -4.46 -29.75
N SER A 385 -4.15 -4.15 -30.95
CA SER A 385 -3.90 -4.93 -32.17
C SER A 385 -2.44 -4.96 -32.60
N SER A 386 -1.59 -4.11 -32.04
CA SER A 386 -0.14 -4.14 -32.26
C SER A 386 0.56 -3.66 -30.99
N PHE A 387 1.67 -4.30 -30.63
CA PHE A 387 2.53 -3.91 -29.52
C PHE A 387 3.98 -4.22 -29.87
N ARG A 388 4.80 -3.17 -29.88
CA ARG A 388 6.23 -3.27 -30.19
C ARG A 388 7.03 -2.25 -29.40
N LEU A 389 8.25 -2.64 -29.05
CA LEU A 389 9.25 -1.74 -28.49
C LEU A 389 10.32 -1.42 -29.54
N GLU A 390 10.78 -0.19 -29.55
CA GLU A 390 12.01 0.20 -30.29
C GLU A 390 13.26 -0.26 -29.53
N PRO A 391 14.45 -0.29 -30.15
CA PRO A 391 15.69 -0.67 -29.46
C PRO A 391 16.08 0.27 -28.31
N GLU A 392 17.06 -0.15 -27.49
CA GLU A 392 17.59 0.68 -26.40
C GLU A 392 18.14 2.04 -26.87
N SER A 393 18.64 2.13 -28.10
CA SER A 393 19.08 3.39 -28.71
C SER A 393 17.96 4.43 -28.84
N GLU A 394 16.70 3.96 -28.91
CA GLU A 394 15.49 4.78 -28.86
C GLU A 394 14.77 4.69 -27.50
N PHE A 395 15.48 4.23 -26.47
CA PHE A 395 14.99 4.14 -25.09
C PHE A 395 13.73 3.27 -24.95
N TYR A 396 13.67 2.16 -25.69
CA TYR A 396 12.54 1.23 -25.68
C TYR A 396 11.20 1.91 -25.90
N ARG A 397 11.14 2.85 -26.85
CA ARG A 397 9.91 3.59 -27.17
C ARG A 397 8.75 2.63 -27.49
N LEU A 398 7.59 2.93 -26.90
CA LEU A 398 6.38 2.13 -27.07
C LEU A 398 5.68 2.42 -28.41
N ARG A 399 5.27 1.38 -29.11
CA ARG A 399 4.36 1.45 -30.27
C ARG A 399 3.12 0.61 -29.98
N LEU A 400 1.95 1.23 -30.08
CA LEU A 400 0.65 0.58 -29.92
C LEU A 400 -0.21 0.71 -31.18
N GLY A 401 -0.97 -0.34 -31.47
CA GLY A 401 -2.01 -0.40 -32.49
C GLY A 401 -3.36 0.10 -31.98
N THR A 402 -4.44 -0.35 -32.64
CA THR A 402 -5.81 0.01 -32.29
C THR A 402 -6.27 -0.68 -31.01
N TYR A 403 -6.94 0.06 -30.14
CA TYR A 403 -7.51 -0.43 -28.89
C TYR A 403 -8.85 -1.14 -29.08
N GLN A 404 -9.08 -2.18 -28.29
CA GLN A 404 -10.37 -2.83 -28.07
C GLN A 404 -10.44 -3.32 -26.62
N GLY A 405 -11.59 -3.18 -25.95
CA GLY A 405 -11.75 -3.73 -24.60
C GLY A 405 -12.79 -3.01 -23.77
N ASN A 406 -12.98 -3.47 -22.53
CA ASN A 406 -13.95 -2.92 -21.59
C ASN A 406 -13.31 -2.21 -20.38
N ALA A 407 -11.98 -2.08 -20.34
CA ALA A 407 -11.25 -1.32 -19.32
C ALA A 407 -11.19 0.19 -19.60
N GLY A 408 -11.50 0.63 -20.82
CA GLY A 408 -11.19 1.97 -21.32
C GLY A 408 -9.73 2.09 -21.77
N ASP A 409 -9.38 3.08 -22.59
CA ASP A 409 -8.05 3.18 -23.21
C ASP A 409 -7.09 4.10 -22.45
N SER A 410 -6.53 3.60 -21.35
CA SER A 410 -5.54 4.36 -20.57
C SER A 410 -4.09 4.17 -21.02
N MET A 411 -3.79 3.43 -22.09
CA MET A 411 -2.42 3.31 -22.64
C MET A 411 -2.17 4.17 -23.87
N ILE A 412 -3.20 4.60 -24.61
CA ILE A 412 -2.98 5.37 -25.84
C ILE A 412 -2.15 6.63 -25.62
N TRP A 413 -2.28 7.27 -24.45
CA TRP A 413 -1.52 8.48 -24.08
C TRP A 413 -0.02 8.20 -23.86
N HIS A 414 0.35 6.93 -23.72
CA HIS A 414 1.72 6.43 -23.60
C HIS A 414 2.30 5.99 -24.96
N ASN A 415 1.50 5.94 -26.03
CA ASN A 415 1.97 5.56 -27.36
C ASN A 415 3.03 6.56 -27.87
N GLY A 416 4.13 6.04 -28.41
CA GLY A 416 5.27 6.82 -28.88
C GLY A 416 6.17 7.40 -27.77
N LYS A 417 5.91 7.12 -26.50
CA LYS A 417 6.72 7.60 -25.37
C LYS A 417 7.90 6.69 -25.09
N GLN A 418 8.98 7.28 -24.60
CA GLN A 418 10.20 6.59 -24.22
C GLN A 418 10.07 6.02 -22.81
N PHE A 419 10.76 4.91 -22.54
CA PHE A 419 10.75 4.33 -21.20
C PHE A 419 11.53 5.23 -20.24
N THR A 420 11.01 5.42 -19.04
CA THR A 420 11.56 6.29 -18.00
C THR A 420 11.64 5.54 -16.68
N THR A 421 12.76 5.67 -15.97
CA THR A 421 13.01 5.14 -14.62
C THR A 421 13.51 6.24 -13.69
N LEU A 422 13.65 5.92 -12.41
CA LEU A 422 14.10 6.87 -11.38
C LEU A 422 15.47 7.50 -11.67
N ASP A 423 16.31 6.80 -12.41
CA ASP A 423 17.69 7.16 -12.75
C ASP A 423 17.87 7.58 -14.22
N ARG A 424 16.84 7.41 -15.06
CA ARG A 424 16.87 7.78 -16.48
C ARG A 424 15.56 8.42 -16.89
N ASP A 425 15.57 9.75 -16.88
CA ASP A 425 14.43 10.59 -17.24
C ASP A 425 14.33 10.78 -18.76
N ARG A 426 13.22 10.33 -19.35
CA ARG A 426 12.88 10.43 -20.78
C ARG A 426 11.40 10.74 -20.99
N ASP A 427 10.75 11.28 -19.97
CA ASP A 427 9.36 11.67 -20.04
C ASP A 427 9.20 13.10 -20.56
N MET A 428 7.96 13.58 -20.69
CA MET A 428 7.66 14.91 -21.21
C MET A 428 7.38 15.93 -20.10
N TYR A 429 7.50 15.52 -18.84
CA TYR A 429 7.26 16.37 -17.69
C TYR A 429 8.51 17.19 -17.33
N THR A 430 8.33 18.25 -16.55
CA THR A 430 9.43 19.14 -16.16
C THR A 430 10.32 18.56 -15.05
N GLY A 431 9.84 17.52 -14.37
CA GLY A 431 10.64 16.68 -13.49
C GLY A 431 10.41 15.21 -13.83
N ASN A 432 11.01 14.31 -13.07
CA ASN A 432 10.94 12.88 -13.39
C ASN A 432 9.66 12.23 -12.83
N CYS A 433 8.77 11.78 -13.71
CA CYS A 433 7.53 11.09 -13.37
C CYS A 433 7.76 9.81 -12.55
N ALA A 434 8.84 9.07 -12.79
CA ALA A 434 9.17 7.86 -12.04
C ALA A 434 9.46 8.14 -10.56
N HIS A 435 9.93 9.34 -10.19
CA HIS A 435 10.06 9.74 -8.78
C HIS A 435 8.71 9.90 -8.08
N PHE A 436 7.67 10.29 -8.81
CA PHE A 436 6.33 10.50 -8.27
C PHE A 436 5.49 9.24 -8.31
N HIS A 437 5.49 8.52 -9.43
CA HIS A 437 4.66 7.33 -9.69
C HIS A 437 5.32 6.00 -9.30
N LYS A 438 6.60 6.03 -8.91
CA LYS A 438 7.34 4.92 -8.28
C LYS A 438 7.43 3.64 -9.12
N GLY A 439 7.33 3.74 -10.44
CA GLY A 439 7.54 2.64 -11.38
C GLY A 439 8.50 3.02 -12.50
N GLY A 440 8.89 2.04 -13.30
CA GLY A 440 9.45 2.26 -14.64
C GLY A 440 8.34 2.13 -15.66
N TRP A 441 8.16 3.13 -16.52
CA TRP A 441 7.06 3.16 -17.47
C TRP A 441 7.35 4.05 -18.67
N TRP A 442 6.53 3.93 -19.72
CA TRP A 442 6.49 4.87 -20.83
C TRP A 442 5.75 6.16 -20.43
N TYR A 443 6.28 6.88 -19.44
CA TYR A 443 5.64 8.08 -18.90
C TYR A 443 5.53 9.20 -19.95
N ASN A 444 4.45 9.97 -19.86
CA ASN A 444 4.24 11.20 -20.61
C ASN A 444 4.32 12.40 -19.65
N ALA A 445 3.20 12.97 -19.19
CA ALA A 445 3.20 14.04 -18.18
C ALA A 445 2.00 13.96 -17.21
N CYS A 446 1.85 12.92 -16.37
CA CYS A 446 2.76 11.78 -16.22
C CYS A 446 2.16 10.47 -16.73
N ALA A 447 0.97 10.07 -16.28
CA ALA A 447 0.41 8.77 -16.63
C ALA A 447 -1.12 8.72 -16.60
N HIS A 448 -1.70 7.99 -17.56
CA HIS A 448 -3.08 7.51 -17.51
C HIS A 448 -3.15 6.05 -17.01
N SER A 449 -2.07 5.28 -17.17
CA SER A 449 -1.89 3.96 -16.56
C SER A 449 -0.53 3.89 -15.85
N ASN A 450 -0.48 3.20 -14.72
CA ASN A 450 0.76 3.01 -13.95
C ASN A 450 0.86 1.58 -13.41
N LEU A 451 0.90 0.60 -14.32
CA LEU A 451 0.82 -0.82 -13.94
C LEU A 451 2.04 -1.32 -13.15
N ASN A 452 3.16 -0.59 -13.27
CA ASN A 452 4.40 -0.82 -12.54
C ASN A 452 4.51 0.02 -11.24
N GLY A 453 3.41 0.62 -10.79
CA GLY A 453 3.35 1.41 -9.55
C GLY A 453 3.42 0.59 -8.27
N VAL A 454 3.23 1.28 -7.15
CA VAL A 454 3.14 0.71 -5.80
C VAL A 454 1.84 -0.07 -5.67
N TRP A 455 1.96 -1.33 -5.24
CA TRP A 455 0.80 -2.15 -4.96
C TRP A 455 0.22 -1.76 -3.58
N TYR A 456 -1.00 -1.23 -3.54
CA TYR A 456 -1.69 -0.93 -2.29
C TYR A 456 -2.81 -1.92 -2.01
N ARG A 457 -2.74 -2.56 -0.83
CA ARG A 457 -3.77 -3.47 -0.37
C ARG A 457 -5.10 -2.73 -0.13
N GLY A 458 -6.20 -3.27 -0.65
CA GLY A 458 -7.56 -2.74 -0.43
C GLY A 458 -8.00 -1.64 -1.39
N GLY A 459 -7.21 -1.34 -2.43
CA GLY A 459 -7.64 -0.48 -3.53
C GLY A 459 -7.42 0.99 -3.25
N HIS A 460 -8.22 1.56 -2.37
CA HIS A 460 -8.10 2.97 -2.02
C HIS A 460 -6.85 3.21 -1.17
N TYR A 461 -6.04 4.18 -1.58
CA TYR A 461 -4.83 4.56 -0.88
C TYR A 461 -4.74 6.08 -0.68
N ARG A 462 -3.90 6.49 0.26
CA ARG A 462 -3.58 7.89 0.52
C ARG A 462 -2.07 8.05 0.39
N SER A 463 -1.65 8.61 -0.73
CA SER A 463 -0.27 9.05 -0.96
C SER A 463 -0.30 10.51 -1.41
N LYS A 464 0.84 11.20 -1.32
CA LYS A 464 0.99 12.57 -1.82
C LYS A 464 0.79 12.64 -3.34
N TYR A 465 1.12 11.55 -4.03
CA TYR A 465 1.00 11.40 -5.48
C TYR A 465 0.17 10.16 -5.80
N GLN A 466 -0.35 10.08 -7.02
CA GLN A 466 -1.06 8.89 -7.50
C GLN A 466 -0.04 7.83 -7.95
N ASP A 467 0.56 7.13 -6.99
CA ASP A 467 1.65 6.17 -7.22
C ASP A 467 1.21 4.70 -7.24
N GLY A 468 -0.10 4.44 -7.13
CA GLY A 468 -0.67 3.10 -7.14
C GLY A 468 -0.58 2.39 -8.50
N ILE A 469 -0.97 1.11 -8.52
CA ILE A 469 -1.22 0.35 -9.76
C ILE A 469 -2.58 0.76 -10.32
N PHE A 470 -2.64 1.78 -11.17
CA PHE A 470 -3.92 2.31 -11.62
C PHE A 470 -4.13 2.24 -13.14
N TRP A 471 -5.39 2.28 -13.50
CA TRP A 471 -5.90 2.47 -14.86
C TRP A 471 -7.00 3.53 -14.82
N ALA A 472 -6.74 4.70 -15.40
CA ALA A 472 -7.54 5.90 -15.19
C ALA A 472 -9.01 5.72 -15.59
N GLU A 473 -9.28 5.15 -16.76
CA GLU A 473 -10.65 4.99 -17.28
C GLU A 473 -11.48 3.94 -16.54
N TYR A 474 -10.86 3.08 -15.73
CA TYR A 474 -11.58 2.02 -15.02
C TYR A 474 -11.92 2.39 -13.57
N ARG A 475 -10.91 2.66 -12.73
CA ARG A 475 -11.09 2.96 -11.29
C ARG A 475 -10.44 4.29 -10.88
N GLY A 476 -9.86 5.03 -11.82
CA GLY A 476 -9.18 6.29 -11.57
C GLY A 476 -7.79 6.14 -10.94
N GLY A 477 -7.04 7.24 -10.87
CA GLY A 477 -5.65 7.26 -10.40
C GLY A 477 -5.46 6.98 -8.90
N SER A 478 -6.50 7.18 -8.08
CA SER A 478 -6.45 7.00 -6.62
C SER A 478 -6.90 5.61 -6.14
N TYR A 479 -6.93 4.63 -7.04
CA TYR A 479 -7.27 3.23 -6.77
C TYR A 479 -6.17 2.31 -7.31
N SER A 480 -5.57 1.50 -6.43
CA SER A 480 -4.60 0.47 -6.81
C SER A 480 -5.32 -0.85 -7.11
N LEU A 481 -5.15 -1.37 -8.30
CA LEU A 481 -5.68 -2.67 -8.70
C LEU A 481 -5.09 -3.80 -7.85
N LYS A 482 -5.87 -4.88 -7.72
CA LYS A 482 -5.51 -6.06 -6.94
C LYS A 482 -4.56 -6.95 -7.73
N ALA A 483 -4.90 -7.24 -8.99
CA ALA A 483 -4.05 -7.98 -9.90
C ALA A 483 -4.03 -7.36 -11.29
N VAL A 484 -2.90 -7.49 -11.98
CA VAL A 484 -2.67 -7.01 -13.34
C VAL A 484 -1.78 -8.03 -14.05
N GLN A 485 -2.09 -8.29 -15.31
CA GLN A 485 -1.27 -9.15 -16.17
C GLN A 485 -1.18 -8.53 -17.55
N MET A 486 0.04 -8.33 -18.05
CA MET A 486 0.31 -7.91 -19.42
C MET A 486 0.85 -9.11 -20.19
N MET A 487 0.26 -9.40 -21.34
CA MET A 487 0.57 -10.58 -22.14
C MET A 487 0.61 -10.26 -23.61
N ILE A 488 1.49 -10.91 -24.35
CA ILE A 488 1.63 -10.73 -25.78
C ILE A 488 1.45 -12.05 -26.52
N ARG A 489 0.95 -11.97 -27.75
CA ARG A 489 0.82 -13.12 -28.65
C ARG A 489 1.02 -12.67 -30.10
N PRO A 490 1.62 -13.49 -30.98
CA PRO A 490 1.61 -13.22 -32.41
C PRO A 490 0.19 -13.01 -32.94
N ILE A 491 0.08 -12.16 -33.95
CA ILE A 491 -1.12 -11.97 -34.77
C ILE A 491 -1.07 -13.01 -35.88
N ASP A 492 -2.16 -13.76 -36.05
CA ASP A 492 -2.28 -14.80 -37.07
C ASP A 492 -2.38 -14.23 -38.50
#